data_AF-A0A9X3WZA4-F1
#
_entry.id   AF-A0A9X3WZA4-F1
#
_cell.length_a   1.000
_cell.length_b   1.000
_cell.length_c   1.000
_cell.angle_alpha   90.00
_cell.angle_beta   90.00
_cell.angle_gamma   90.00
#
_symmetry.space_group_name_H-M   'P 1'
#
loop_
_entity.id
_entity.type
_entity.pdbx_description
1 polymer ?
#
loop_
_entity_poly.entity_id
_entity_poly.type
_entity_poly.pdbx_seq_one_letter_code
_entity_poly.pdbx_strand_id
1 'polypeptide(L)'
;MKSAVVTDDGDRFSVALFPIEVPACDSLAAADTHILFSAPKTAGEYPLKLDITDLNGSQTITFVTGPGQNVIASEGILNVESVSAEKVTIGLLAEAEENTINGRFTTTICKTTN
;
A
#
# COMPACT_ATOMS: atom_id res chain seq x y z
N MET A 1 7.06 -8.28 5.22
CA MET A 1 6.32 -8.59 3.97
C MET A 1 7.24 -9.28 3.01
N LYS A 2 6.76 -10.31 2.30
CA LYS A 2 7.55 -11.09 1.33
C LYS A 2 7.33 -10.64 -0.11
N SER A 3 6.13 -10.14 -0.43
CA SER A 3 5.81 -9.67 -1.77
C SER A 3 5.03 -8.37 -1.73
N ALA A 4 5.22 -7.56 -2.77
CA ALA A 4 4.51 -6.33 -3.02
C ALA A 4 3.97 -6.34 -4.45
N VAL A 5 2.65 -6.21 -4.59
CA VAL A 5 1.97 -6.04 -5.86
C VAL A 5 1.56 -4.58 -5.97
N VAL A 6 2.09 -3.88 -6.97
CA VAL A 6 1.79 -2.48 -7.23
C VAL A 6 1.16 -2.39 -8.60
N THR A 7 -0.06 -1.89 -8.68
CA THR A 7 -0.80 -1.74 -9.94
C THR A 7 -0.99 -0.26 -10.24
N ASP A 8 -0.83 0.12 -11.51
CA ASP A 8 -1.21 1.44 -11.99
C ASP A 8 -2.75 1.58 -11.98
N ASP A 9 -3.26 2.51 -11.17
CA ASP A 9 -4.68 2.79 -10.98
C ASP A 9 -4.98 4.29 -11.17
N GLY A 10 -4.84 4.75 -12.42
CA GLY A 10 -5.17 6.13 -12.80
C GLY A 10 -4.20 7.15 -12.20
N ASP A 11 -4.64 7.93 -11.23
CA ASP A 11 -3.82 8.98 -10.61
C ASP A 11 -2.91 8.46 -9.48
N ARG A 12 -3.13 7.22 -9.05
CA ARG A 12 -2.43 6.61 -7.91
C ARG A 12 -1.97 5.19 -8.25
N PHE A 13 -1.12 4.64 -7.40
CA PHE A 13 -0.85 3.22 -7.39
C PHE A 13 -1.81 2.53 -6.41
N SER A 14 -2.35 1.38 -6.79
CA SER A 14 -2.97 0.44 -5.85
C SER A 14 -1.91 -0.54 -5.38
N VAL A 15 -1.75 -0.69 -4.06
CA VAL A 15 -0.66 -1.49 -3.48
C VAL A 15 -1.19 -2.52 -2.51
N ALA A 16 -0.76 -3.77 -2.71
CA ALA A 16 -0.99 -4.88 -1.81
C ALA A 16 0.34 -5.48 -1.33
N LEU A 17 0.53 -5.61 -0.02
CA LEU A 17 1.69 -6.25 0.58
C LEU A 17 1.30 -7.56 1.25
N PHE A 18 1.98 -8.63 0.86
CA PHE A 18 1.67 -9.98 1.32
C PHE A 18 2.77 -10.51 2.26
N PRO A 19 2.40 -11.26 3.31
CA PRO A 19 3.35 -11.97 4.18
C PRO A 19 3.89 -13.26 3.54
N ILE A 20 3.29 -13.68 2.42
CA ILE A 20 3.67 -14.83 1.60
C ILE A 20 4.25 -14.36 0.26
N GLU A 21 4.91 -15.29 -0.44
CA GLU A 21 5.29 -15.07 -1.82
C GLU A 21 4.06 -15.17 -2.71
N VAL A 22 3.81 -14.15 -3.52
CA VAL A 22 2.74 -14.15 -4.54
C VAL A 22 3.33 -13.90 -5.92
N PRO A 23 2.72 -14.43 -6.99
CA PRO A 23 3.13 -14.12 -8.35
C PRO A 23 3.09 -12.61 -8.61
N ALA A 24 4.03 -12.12 -9.43
CA ALA A 24 4.03 -10.73 -9.83
C ALA A 24 2.70 -10.38 -10.52
N CYS A 25 2.12 -9.24 -10.16
CA CYS A 25 0.87 -8.73 -10.70
C CYS A 25 -0.39 -9.55 -10.39
N ASP A 26 -0.31 -10.52 -9.48
CA ASP A 26 -1.49 -11.20 -8.94
C ASP A 26 -2.02 -10.43 -7.73
N SER A 27 -2.92 -9.48 -7.99
CA SER A 27 -3.58 -8.69 -6.95
C SER A 27 -4.72 -9.45 -6.23
N LEU A 28 -5.09 -10.63 -6.71
CA LEU A 28 -6.17 -11.47 -6.17
C LEU A 28 -5.63 -12.68 -5.39
N ALA A 29 -4.33 -12.68 -5.07
CA ALA A 29 -3.73 -13.73 -4.27
C ALA A 29 -4.51 -13.91 -2.96
N ALA A 30 -5.02 -15.13 -2.74
CA ALA A 30 -5.80 -15.47 -1.56
C ALA A 30 -4.88 -15.50 -0.34
N ALA A 31 -4.80 -14.38 0.37
CA ALA A 31 -4.11 -14.26 1.64
C ALA A 31 -5.06 -13.70 2.70
N ASP A 32 -5.29 -14.47 3.75
CA ASP A 32 -6.10 -14.06 4.91
C ASP A 32 -5.52 -12.84 5.63
N THR A 33 -4.25 -12.52 5.41
CA THR A 33 -3.60 -11.35 5.99
C THR A 33 -2.73 -10.65 4.97
N HIS A 34 -2.96 -9.37 4.76
CA HIS A 34 -2.19 -8.53 3.85
C HIS A 34 -2.43 -7.05 4.18
N ILE A 35 -1.64 -6.16 3.58
CA ILE A 35 -1.82 -4.71 3.74
C ILE A 35 -2.26 -4.12 2.40
N LEU A 36 -3.25 -3.23 2.44
CA LEU A 36 -3.74 -2.50 1.29
C LEU A 36 -3.59 -1.00 1.50
N PHE A 37 -3.14 -0.29 0.47
CA PHE A 37 -3.14 1.17 0.44
C PHE A 37 -3.04 1.68 -0.99
N SER A 38 -3.35 2.96 -1.18
CA SER A 38 -3.00 3.66 -2.41
C SER A 38 -1.80 4.56 -2.19
N ALA A 39 -0.92 4.66 -3.17
CA ALA A 39 0.27 5.53 -3.11
C ALA A 39 0.25 6.58 -4.22
N PRO A 40 0.67 7.83 -3.94
CA PRO A 40 0.86 8.83 -4.99
C PRO A 40 1.93 8.40 -6.01
N LYS A 41 1.79 8.84 -7.26
CA LYS A 41 2.78 8.59 -8.32
C LYS A 41 3.94 9.59 -8.34
N THR A 42 4.09 10.37 -7.28
CA THR A 42 5.14 11.38 -7.15
C THR A 42 5.94 11.10 -5.90
N ALA A 43 7.26 11.26 -6.00
CA ALA A 43 8.13 11.10 -4.84
C ALA A 43 7.80 12.15 -3.77
N GLY A 44 7.82 11.74 -2.51
CA GLY A 44 7.48 12.59 -1.39
C GLY A 44 7.04 11.81 -0.16
N GLU A 45 6.94 12.54 0.95
CA GLU A 45 6.41 12.05 2.20
C GLU A 45 4.94 12.44 2.34
N TYR A 46 4.11 11.45 2.65
CA TYR A 46 2.67 11.57 2.76
C TYR A 46 2.26 11.08 4.15
N PRO A 47 2.09 12.00 5.12
CA PRO A 47 1.57 11.65 6.43
C PRO A 47 0.23 10.94 6.29
N LEU A 48 0.04 9.86 7.05
CA LEU A 48 -1.25 9.23 7.13
C LEU A 48 -2.23 10.18 7.83
N LYS A 49 -3.44 10.25 7.29
CA LYS A 49 -4.56 10.98 7.86
C LYS A 49 -5.86 10.46 7.27
N LEU A 50 -6.90 10.42 8.08
CA LEU A 50 -8.27 10.19 7.64
C LEU A 50 -9.09 11.46 7.89
N ASP A 51 -9.48 12.13 6.81
CA ASP A 51 -10.39 13.26 6.85
C ASP A 51 -11.69 12.86 6.15
N ILE A 52 -12.75 12.67 6.93
CA ILE A 52 -14.07 12.28 6.42
C ILE A 52 -14.74 13.36 5.56
N THR A 53 -14.23 14.60 5.62
CA THR A 53 -14.71 15.73 4.80
C THR A 53 -13.87 15.93 3.54
N ASP A 54 -12.66 15.36 3.49
CA ASP A 54 -11.74 15.36 2.35
C ASP A 54 -11.13 13.97 2.13
N LEU A 55 -11.91 13.09 1.48
CA LEU A 55 -11.45 11.74 1.15
C LEU A 55 -10.32 11.75 0.12
N ASN A 56 -10.22 12.78 -0.72
CA ASN A 56 -9.17 12.87 -1.74
C ASN A 56 -7.81 13.25 -1.13
N GLY A 57 -7.83 14.10 -0.10
CA GLY A 57 -6.65 14.44 0.67
C GLY A 57 -6.26 13.35 1.68
N SER A 58 -7.13 12.39 1.96
CA SER A 58 -6.87 11.31 2.91
C SER A 58 -5.82 10.33 2.41
N GLN A 59 -4.97 9.86 3.33
CA GLN A 59 -3.99 8.81 3.08
C GLN A 59 -4.05 7.85 4.26
N THR A 60 -4.49 6.62 4.01
CA THR A 60 -4.59 5.58 5.04
C THR A 60 -3.90 4.31 4.57
N ILE A 61 -3.70 3.40 5.51
CA ILE A 61 -3.26 2.03 5.25
C ILE A 61 -4.25 1.09 5.93
N THR A 62 -4.67 0.04 5.23
CA THR A 62 -5.57 -0.98 5.76
C THR A 62 -4.79 -2.26 6.01
N PHE A 63 -4.75 -2.70 7.27
CA PHE A 63 -4.33 -4.04 7.63
C PHE A 63 -5.54 -4.97 7.49
N VAL A 64 -5.47 -5.87 6.52
CA VAL A 64 -6.44 -6.95 6.37
C VAL A 64 -5.97 -8.10 7.23
N THR A 65 -6.78 -8.52 8.19
CA THR A 65 -6.54 -9.69 9.05
C THR A 65 -7.69 -10.68 8.90
N GLY A 66 -7.40 -11.99 9.00
CA GLY A 66 -8.34 -13.08 8.69
C GLY A 66 -9.64 -13.02 9.50
N PRO A 67 -10.66 -13.81 9.11
CA PRO A 67 -12.07 -13.40 9.07
C PRO A 67 -12.51 -12.61 10.29
N GLY A 68 -12.65 -11.29 10.15
CA GLY A 68 -13.37 -10.51 11.14
C GLY A 68 -13.14 -9.02 11.12
N GLN A 69 -11.91 -8.52 10.95
CA GLN A 69 -11.66 -7.10 11.13
C GLN A 69 -10.50 -6.59 10.26
N ASN A 70 -10.81 -5.59 9.43
CA ASN A 70 -9.81 -4.75 8.82
C ASN A 70 -9.51 -3.60 9.78
N VAL A 71 -8.24 -3.32 10.00
CA VAL A 71 -7.80 -2.22 10.85
C VAL A 71 -7.23 -1.12 9.96
N ILE A 72 -7.70 0.10 10.13
CA ILE A 72 -7.24 1.26 9.36
C ILE A 72 -6.23 2.04 10.20
N ALA A 73 -5.00 2.17 9.70
CA ALA A 73 -4.05 3.14 10.20
C ALA A 73 -4.26 4.50 9.51
N SER A 74 -4.51 5.51 10.33
CA SER A 74 -4.57 6.92 9.96
C SER A 74 -3.43 7.74 10.57
N GLU A 75 -2.47 7.09 11.23
CA GLU A 75 -1.28 7.70 11.82
C GLU A 75 -0.02 7.00 11.30
N GLY A 76 1.01 7.79 11.00
CA GLY A 76 2.25 7.31 10.40
C GLY A 76 2.63 8.07 9.14
N ILE A 77 3.49 7.48 8.33
CA ILE A 77 3.98 8.08 7.09
C ILE A 77 4.12 7.03 5.99
N LEU A 78 3.64 7.41 4.80
CA LEU A 78 3.96 6.74 3.54
C LEU A 78 4.99 7.60 2.83
N ASN A 79 6.15 7.03 2.51
CA ASN A 79 7.21 7.71 1.76
C ASN A 79 7.35 7.07 0.39
N VAL A 80 6.98 7.79 -0.67
CA VAL A 80 7.31 7.39 -2.04
C VAL A 80 8.71 7.91 -2.33
N GLU A 81 9.71 7.04 -2.29
CA GLU A 81 11.10 7.47 -2.48
C GLU A 81 11.44 7.72 -3.95
N SER A 82 10.95 6.85 -4.84
CA SER A 82 11.16 7.00 -6.28
C SER A 82 10.08 6.33 -7.10
N VAL A 83 9.77 6.93 -8.24
CA VAL A 83 8.83 6.42 -9.24
C VAL A 83 9.51 6.51 -10.61
N SER A 84 9.49 5.41 -11.36
CA SER A 84 9.87 5.38 -12.76
C SER A 84 8.74 4.80 -13.60
N ALA A 85 8.95 4.66 -14.91
CA ALA A 85 7.96 4.08 -15.82
C ALA A 85 7.62 2.61 -15.48
N GLU A 86 8.49 1.90 -14.77
CA GLU A 86 8.35 0.46 -14.54
C GLU A 86 8.50 0.06 -13.08
N LYS A 87 9.03 0.92 -12.21
CA LYS A 87 9.34 0.57 -10.82
C LYS A 87 8.93 1.68 -9.87
N VAL A 88 8.60 1.26 -8.65
CA VAL A 88 8.37 2.17 -7.53
C VAL A 88 9.17 1.69 -6.31
N THR A 89 9.60 2.64 -5.50
CA THR A 89 10.15 2.38 -4.17
C THR A 89 9.33 3.12 -3.13
N ILE A 90 8.84 2.38 -2.13
CA ILE A 90 7.96 2.91 -1.08
C ILE A 90 8.49 2.46 0.28
N GLY A 91 8.58 3.42 1.21
CA GLY A 91 8.71 3.21 2.64
C GLY A 91 7.36 3.40 3.34
N LEU A 92 7.10 2.60 4.37
CA LEU A 92 5.92 2.71 5.22
C LEU A 92 6.33 2.62 6.68
N LEU A 93 5.80 3.53 7.47
CA LEU A 93 5.79 3.45 8.92
C LEU A 93 4.36 3.74 9.38
N ALA A 94 3.68 2.75 9.94
CA ALA A 94 2.32 2.91 10.44
C ALA A 94 2.02 1.91 11.55
N GLU A 95 1.11 2.31 12.44
CA GLU A 95 0.65 1.51 13.56
C GLU A 95 -0.86 1.72 13.73
N ALA A 96 -1.58 0.64 14.02
CA ALA A 96 -2.97 0.69 14.43
C ALA A 96 -3.33 -0.57 15.22
N GLU A 97 -3.82 -0.38 16.44
CA GLU A 97 -4.09 -1.46 17.39
C GLU A 97 -2.84 -2.34 17.60
N GLU A 98 -2.93 -3.64 17.35
CA GLU A 98 -1.81 -4.59 17.45
C GLU A 98 -0.99 -4.69 16.15
N ASN A 99 -1.39 -3.96 15.09
CA ASN A 99 -0.76 -4.04 13.78
C ASN A 99 0.29 -2.96 13.61
N THR A 100 1.48 -3.37 13.14
CA THR A 100 2.56 -2.44 12.82
C THR A 100 3.17 -2.78 11.47
N ILE A 101 3.60 -1.74 10.76
CA ILE A 101 4.52 -1.87 9.65
C ILE A 101 5.61 -0.81 9.77
N ASN A 102 6.85 -1.26 9.65
CA ASN A 102 8.01 -0.41 9.46
C ASN A 102 8.89 -1.10 8.43
N GLY A 103 8.80 -0.64 7.18
CA GLY A 103 9.45 -1.34 6.09
C GLY A 103 9.54 -0.53 4.82
N ARG A 104 10.39 -1.03 3.93
CA ARG A 104 10.67 -0.42 2.63
C ARG A 104 10.75 -1.51 1.58
N PHE A 105 10.19 -1.26 0.40
CA PHE A 105 10.26 -2.19 -0.72
C PHE A 105 10.44 -1.45 -2.04
N THR A 106 11.01 -2.16 -3.01
CA THR A 106 11.08 -1.75 -4.41
C THR A 106 10.48 -2.87 -5.24
N THR A 107 9.54 -2.55 -6.13
CA THR A 107 8.90 -3.54 -6.99
C THR A 107 8.56 -2.97 -8.36
N THR A 108 8.20 -3.86 -9.29
CA THR A 108 7.75 -3.50 -10.63
C THR A 108 6.29 -3.07 -10.60
N ILE A 109 5.95 -2.05 -11.37
CA ILE A 109 4.59 -1.56 -11.55
C ILE A 109 3.88 -2.47 -12.57
N CYS A 110 2.78 -3.07 -12.12
CA CYS A 110 1.88 -3.86 -12.93
C CYS A 110 0.98 -2.93 -13.75
N LYS A 111 1.03 -3.09 -15.07
CA LYS A 111 0.18 -2.34 -15.99
C LYS A 111 -1.21 -2.99 -16.01
N THR A 112 -2.24 -2.18 -15.84
CA THR A 112 -3.60 -2.55 -16.20
C THR A 112 -3.67 -2.65 -17.73
N THR A 113 -3.73 -3.88 -18.26
CA THR A 113 -4.12 -4.08 -19.66
C THR A 113 -5.61 -3.76 -19.77
N ASN A 114 -5.94 -2.63 -20.38
CA ASN A 114 -7.26 -2.35 -20.91
C ASN A 114 -7.63 -3.35 -22.02
#